data_AF-A0A1V4M934-F1
#
_entry.id   AF-A0A1V4M934-F1
#
_cell.length_a   1.000
_cell.length_b   1.000
_cell.length_c   1.000
_cell.angle_alpha   90.00
_cell.angle_beta   90.00
_cell.angle_gamma   90.00
#
_symmetry.space_group_name_H-M   'P 1'
#
loop_
_entity.id
_entity.type
_entity.pdbx_description
1 polymer ?
#
loop_
_entity_poly.entity_id
_entity_poly.type
_entity_poly.pdbx_seq_one_letter_code
_entity_poly.pdbx_strand_id
1 'polypeptide(L)'
;MDKTPPVHFLFRKPKYPVIVDIDGVVICGRSAITLAKRLSKLINLKEKTYNAIDSNGEGWSFYSDKWVLSPLCTKKRWTKLEIIRLYNNRKNKTSDHDTYSEKSLSSKRLDRVLIDIFELLNKT
;
A
#
# COMPACT_ATOMS: atom_id res chain seq x y z
N MET A 1 13.68 -20.77 -10.67
CA MET A 1 12.97 -20.06 -9.60
C MET A 1 13.27 -18.58 -9.77
N ASP A 2 12.32 -17.79 -10.27
CA ASP A 2 12.50 -16.35 -10.36
C ASP A 2 12.60 -15.77 -8.96
N LYS A 3 13.79 -15.24 -8.63
CA LYS A 3 14.05 -14.65 -7.32
C LYS A 3 13.20 -13.38 -7.20
N THR A 4 12.26 -13.37 -6.25
CA THR A 4 11.54 -12.15 -5.89
C THR A 4 12.57 -11.11 -5.43
N PRO A 5 12.69 -9.95 -6.11
CA PRO A 5 13.63 -8.92 -5.71
C PRO A 5 13.26 -8.37 -4.32
N PRO A 6 14.26 -8.11 -3.45
CA PRO A 6 14.00 -7.53 -2.14
C PRO A 6 13.60 -6.06 -2.25
N VAL A 7 12.73 -5.60 -1.35
CA VAL A 7 12.46 -4.16 -1.20
C VAL A 7 13.54 -3.53 -0.31
N HIS A 8 14.24 -2.54 -0.85
CA HIS A 8 15.24 -1.73 -0.17
C HIS A 8 14.64 -0.44 0.38
N PHE A 9 15.39 0.24 1.24
CA PHE A 9 14.95 1.48 1.89
C PHE A 9 16.01 2.57 1.73
N LEU A 10 15.55 3.78 1.42
CA LEU A 10 16.38 4.98 1.43
C LEU A 10 16.00 5.87 2.62
N PHE A 11 17.00 6.43 3.30
CA PHE A 11 16.91 7.20 4.56
C PHE A 11 16.46 6.41 5.79
N ARG A 12 15.30 5.73 5.74
CA ARG A 12 14.80 4.90 6.84
C ARG A 12 13.78 3.87 6.37
N LYS A 13 13.42 2.95 7.27
CA LYS A 13 12.38 1.96 7.04
C LYS A 13 10.98 2.55 7.29
N PRO A 14 9.95 2.18 6.51
CA PRO A 14 8.56 2.54 6.81
C PRO A 14 8.05 1.73 8.00
N LYS A 15 7.00 2.24 8.67
CA LYS A 15 6.25 1.40 9.60
C LYS A 15 5.22 0.57 8.84
N TYR A 16 5.23 -0.74 9.05
CA TYR A 16 4.29 -1.65 8.41
C TYR A 16 2.95 -1.72 9.17
N PRO A 17 1.83 -2.08 8.52
CA PRO A 17 1.70 -2.41 7.08
C PRO A 17 1.96 -1.21 6.16
N VAL A 18 2.39 -1.51 4.93
CA VAL A 18 2.58 -0.52 3.86
C VAL A 18 1.63 -0.85 2.71
N ILE A 19 0.88 0.16 2.26
CA ILE A 19 0.08 0.13 1.04
C ILE A 19 0.89 0.78 -0.08
N VAL A 20 0.79 0.24 -1.30
CA VAL A 20 1.34 0.83 -2.52
C VAL A 20 0.22 0.89 -3.56
N ASP A 21 0.04 2.06 -4.16
CA ASP A 21 -0.90 2.30 -5.26
C ASP A 21 -0.18 2.21 -6.61
N ILE A 22 -0.43 1.12 -7.32
CA ILE A 22 0.12 0.84 -8.66
C ILE A 22 -0.94 1.19 -9.70
N ASP A 23 -1.05 2.47 -10.06
CA ASP A 23 -2.01 2.97 -11.06
C ASP A 23 -3.46 2.58 -10.78
N GLY A 24 -3.88 2.63 -9.51
CA GLY A 24 -5.18 2.20 -9.02
C GLY A 24 -5.25 0.74 -8.59
N VAL A 25 -4.21 -0.07 -8.82
CA VAL A 25 -4.09 -1.41 -8.23
C VAL A 25 -3.45 -1.28 -6.85
N VAL A 26 -4.23 -1.58 -5.81
CA VAL A 26 -3.80 -1.40 -4.43
C VAL A 26 -3.17 -2.69 -3.90
N ILE A 27 -1.89 -2.64 -3.55
CA ILE A 27 -1.13 -3.74 -2.95
C ILE A 27 -0.76 -3.36 -1.51
N CYS A 28 -0.80 -4.32 -0.59
CA CYS A 28 -0.43 -4.09 0.80
C CYS A 28 0.46 -5.22 1.33
N GLY A 29 1.45 -4.89 2.17
CA GLY A 29 2.33 -5.86 2.83
C GLY A 29 2.46 -5.55 4.32
N ARG A 30 2.51 -6.58 5.17
CA ARG A 30 2.81 -6.46 6.63
C ARG A 30 4.31 -6.46 6.93
N SER A 31 5.13 -6.71 5.92
CA SER A 31 6.58 -6.71 5.99
C SER A 31 7.17 -6.46 4.61
N ALA A 32 8.47 -6.13 4.56
CA ALA A 32 9.20 -5.96 3.30
C ALA A 32 9.09 -7.18 2.39
N ILE A 33 9.19 -8.38 2.99
CA ILE A 33 9.13 -9.66 2.28
C ILE A 33 7.73 -9.89 1.69
N THR A 34 6.67 -9.67 2.47
CA THR A 34 5.30 -9.88 1.98
C THR A 34 4.91 -8.85 0.94
N LEU A 35 5.37 -7.60 1.10
CA LEU A 35 5.20 -6.56 0.09
C LEU A 35 5.91 -6.93 -1.21
N ALA A 36 7.17 -7.34 -1.14
CA ALA A 36 7.97 -7.72 -2.29
C ALA A 36 7.33 -8.87 -3.08
N LYS A 37 6.91 -9.92 -2.37
CA LYS A 37 6.23 -11.09 -2.95
C LYS A 37 4.91 -10.76 -3.64
N ARG A 38 4.21 -9.71 -3.20
CA ARG A 38 2.95 -9.30 -3.84
C ARG A 38 3.18 -8.39 -5.03
N LEU A 39 4.13 -7.45 -4.92
CA LEU A 39 4.52 -6.60 -6.03
C LEU A 39 5.10 -7.40 -7.19
N SER A 40 5.87 -8.47 -6.91
CA SER A 40 6.48 -9.31 -7.95
C SER A 40 5.47 -10.13 -8.76
N LYS A 41 4.24 -10.27 -8.28
CA LYS A 41 3.15 -10.93 -9.02
C LYS A 41 2.46 -10.00 -10.01
N LEU A 42 2.76 -8.70 -9.99
CA LEU A 42 2.16 -7.75 -10.92
C LEU A 42 2.86 -7.82 -12.28
N ILE A 43 2.10 -8.21 -13.30
CA ILE A 43 2.58 -8.29 -14.69
C ILE A 43 2.91 -6.90 -15.26
N ASN A 44 2.28 -5.84 -14.74
CA ASN A 44 2.32 -4.48 -15.30
C ASN A 44 3.06 -3.46 -14.41
N LEU A 45 4.05 -3.89 -13.62
CA LEU A 45 4.86 -2.95 -12.84
C LEU A 45 5.79 -2.17 -13.79
N LYS A 46 5.38 -0.97 -14.18
CA LYS A 46 6.17 -0.08 -15.05
C LYS A 46 7.35 0.51 -14.27
N GLU A 47 8.43 0.87 -14.96
CA GLU A 47 9.55 1.61 -14.39
C GLU A 47 9.14 3.07 -14.10
N LYS A 48 8.68 3.32 -12.87
CA LYS A 48 8.30 4.66 -12.40
C LYS A 48 8.16 4.70 -10.88
N THR A 49 7.83 5.89 -10.38
CA THR A 49 7.51 6.10 -8.97
C THR A 49 6.02 5.92 -8.72
N TYR A 50 5.71 5.16 -7.66
CA TYR A 50 4.36 4.91 -7.17
C TYR A 50 4.18 5.46 -5.75
N ASN A 51 2.95 5.87 -5.43
CA ASN A 51 2.64 6.30 -4.07
C ASN A 51 2.56 5.10 -3.14
N ALA A 52 3.13 5.24 -1.96
CA ALA A 52 3.05 4.29 -0.87
C ALA A 52 2.64 4.99 0.43
N ILE A 53 2.06 4.23 1.35
CA ILE A 53 1.50 4.75 2.61
C ILE A 53 1.89 3.78 3.72
N ASP A 54 2.53 4.28 4.76
CA ASP A 54 2.91 3.47 5.93
C ASP A 54 1.81 3.44 7.00
N SER A 55 2.00 2.67 8.07
CA SER A 55 0.99 2.50 9.13
C SER A 55 0.67 3.74 9.95
N ASN A 56 1.47 4.81 9.85
CA ASN A 56 1.17 6.12 10.44
C ASN A 56 0.45 7.06 9.47
N GLY A 57 0.08 6.59 8.27
CA GLY A 57 -0.41 7.43 7.17
C GLY A 57 0.63 8.38 6.62
N GLU A 58 1.91 8.10 6.86
CA GLU A 58 2.97 8.83 6.19
C GLU A 58 3.03 8.41 4.72
N GLY A 59 3.24 9.36 3.83
CA GLY A 59 3.44 9.12 2.41
C GLY A 59 4.87 8.70 2.09
N TRP A 60 4.99 7.79 1.14
CA TRP A 60 6.23 7.20 0.66
C TRP A 60 6.21 7.12 -0.86
N SER A 61 7.40 7.07 -1.45
CA SER A 61 7.61 6.79 -2.87
C SER A 61 8.18 5.38 -3.01
N PHE A 62 7.54 4.56 -3.84
CA PHE A 62 8.08 3.29 -4.30
C PHE A 62 8.66 3.45 -5.70
N TYR A 63 9.97 3.30 -5.85
CA TYR A 63 10.68 3.31 -7.12
C TYR A 63 10.79 1.87 -7.62
N SER A 64 9.98 1.50 -8.61
CA SER A 64 9.85 0.11 -9.06
C SER A 64 11.07 -0.41 -9.81
N ASP A 65 11.80 0.45 -10.52
CA ASP A 65 13.06 0.16 -11.19
C ASP A 65 14.14 -0.31 -10.20
N LYS A 66 14.17 0.31 -9.01
CA LYS A 66 15.18 0.06 -7.97
C LYS A 66 14.67 -0.80 -6.81
N TRP A 67 13.39 -1.11 -6.78
CA TRP A 67 12.72 -1.76 -5.65
C TRP A 67 12.95 -1.02 -4.32
N VAL A 68 12.95 0.31 -4.34
CA VAL A 68 13.24 1.15 -3.17
C VAL A 68 11.99 1.85 -2.66
N LEU A 69 11.78 1.80 -1.34
CA LEU A 69 10.88 2.70 -0.62
C LEU A 69 11.65 3.87 -0.01
N SER A 70 11.14 5.09 -0.19
CA SER A 70 11.70 6.32 0.38
C SER A 70 10.61 7.25 0.92
N PRO A 71 10.85 7.97 2.04
CA PRO A 71 9.92 9.00 2.52
C PRO A 71 9.97 10.29 1.65
N LEU A 72 10.83 10.34 0.62
CA LEU A 72 10.88 11.43 -0.34
C LEU A 72 9.74 11.31 -1.37
N CYS A 73 8.56 11.78 -0.97
CA CYS A 73 7.37 11.89 -1.80
C CYS A 73 6.82 13.32 -1.79
N THR A 74 5.97 13.64 -2.76
CA THR A 74 5.25 14.92 -2.83
C THR A 74 4.10 14.96 -1.81
N LYS A 75 3.28 13.90 -1.73
CA LYS A 75 2.19 13.78 -0.75
C LYS A 75 2.68 13.16 0.57
N LYS A 76 3.05 14.02 1.52
CA LYS A 76 3.64 13.62 2.81
C LYS A 76 2.70 12.92 3.79
N ARG A 77 1.39 13.22 3.75
CA ARG A 77 0.41 12.69 4.70
C ARG A 77 -0.87 12.28 3.97
N TRP A 78 -1.40 11.15 4.42
CA TRP A 78 -2.67 10.59 3.97
C TRP A 78 -3.65 10.53 5.14
N THR A 79 -4.85 11.03 4.91
CA THR A 79 -5.95 10.96 5.88
C THR A 79 -6.62 9.59 5.83
N LYS A 80 -7.34 9.23 6.89
CA LYS A 80 -8.18 8.03 6.94
C LYS A 80 -9.13 7.94 5.75
N LEU A 81 -9.77 9.05 5.40
CA LEU A 81 -10.73 9.12 4.31
C LEU A 81 -10.07 8.84 2.95
N GLU A 82 -8.89 9.42 2.69
CA GLU A 82 -8.15 9.19 1.44
C GLU A 82 -7.72 7.72 1.30
N ILE A 83 -7.26 7.10 2.39
CA ILE A 83 -6.86 5.69 2.41
C ILE A 83 -8.06 4.78 2.15
N ILE A 84 -9.20 5.06 2.78
CA ILE A 84 -10.44 4.31 2.57
C ILE A 84 -10.92 4.45 1.13
N ARG A 85 -10.90 5.66 0.57
CA ARG A 85 -11.27 5.92 -0.83
C ARG A 85 -10.32 5.24 -1.80
N LEU A 86 -9.01 5.22 -1.51
CA LEU A 86 -8.04 4.47 -2.30
C LEU A 86 -8.40 2.98 -2.35
N TYR A 87 -8.70 2.37 -1.19
CA TYR A 87 -9.12 0.97 -1.13
C TYR A 87 -10.46 0.70 -1.83
N ASN A 88 -11.47 1.55 -1.62
CA ASN A 88 -12.81 1.37 -2.16
C ASN A 88 -12.87 1.50 -3.69
N ASN A 89 -12.03 2.37 -4.26
CA ASN A 89 -11.97 2.66 -5.70
C ASN A 89 -10.85 1.90 -6.43
N ARG A 90 -10.21 0.92 -5.77
CA ARG A 90 -9.14 0.13 -6.38
C ARG A 90 -9.61 -0.64 -7.61
N LYS A 91 -8.75 -0.78 -8.60
CA LYS A 91 -9.00 -1.55 -9.83
C LYS A 91 -8.99 -3.06 -9.61
N ASN A 92 -8.19 -3.55 -8.67
CA ASN A 92 -8.17 -4.96 -8.26
C ASN A 92 -9.29 -5.28 -7.26
N LYS A 93 -10.50 -4.75 -7.50
CA LYS A 93 -11.71 -5.08 -6.75
C LYS A 93 -12.41 -6.24 -7.49
N THR A 94 -12.62 -7.35 -6.81
CA THR A 94 -13.52 -8.43 -7.28
C THR A 94 -14.97 -8.10 -6.89
N SER A 95 -15.95 -8.73 -7.54
CA SER A 95 -17.38 -8.48 -7.34
C SER A 95 -17.85 -8.66 -5.89
N ASP A 96 -17.16 -9.51 -5.12
CA ASP A 96 -17.61 -9.96 -3.80
C ASP A 96 -16.93 -9.21 -2.64
N HIS A 97 -16.21 -8.12 -2.93
CA HIS A 97 -15.49 -7.39 -1.88
C HIS A 97 -16.31 -6.29 -1.21
N ASP A 98 -16.44 -6.45 0.12
CA ASP A 98 -16.91 -5.41 1.03
C ASP A 98 -16.10 -4.13 0.88
N THR A 99 -16.80 -3.04 0.59
CA THR A 99 -16.28 -1.68 0.71
C THR A 99 -16.01 -1.38 2.18
N TYR A 100 -14.93 -0.67 2.47
CA TYR A 100 -14.68 -0.16 3.80
C TYR A 100 -15.62 1.03 4.05
N SER A 101 -16.34 1.00 5.17
CA SER A 101 -17.27 2.08 5.51
C SER A 101 -16.55 3.41 5.68
N GLU A 102 -17.03 4.44 4.99
CA GLU A 102 -16.61 5.83 5.20
C GLU A 102 -17.26 6.47 6.44
N LYS A 103 -18.18 5.76 7.11
CA LYS A 103 -18.80 6.25 8.36
C LYS A 103 -17.89 6.01 9.56
N SER A 104 -18.07 6.82 10.61
CA SER A 104 -17.39 6.66 11.89
C SER A 104 -15.86 6.74 11.82
N LEU A 105 -15.34 7.60 10.93
CA LEU A 105 -13.89 7.81 10.80
C LEU A 105 -13.27 8.29 12.10
N SER A 106 -13.95 9.12 12.89
CA SER A 106 -13.43 9.66 14.15
C SER A 106 -13.23 8.61 15.24
N SER A 107 -14.02 7.52 15.25
CA SER A 107 -13.94 6.48 16.29
C SER A 107 -12.86 5.43 16.04
N LYS A 108 -12.28 5.37 14.83
CA LYS A 108 -11.21 4.42 14.49
C LYS A 108 -9.85 5.11 14.42
N ARG A 109 -8.85 4.50 15.05
CA ARG A 109 -7.45 4.89 14.87
C ARG A 109 -6.99 4.54 13.44
N LEU A 110 -6.06 5.33 12.91
CA LEU A 110 -5.58 5.18 11.53
C LEU A 110 -4.84 3.85 11.29
N ASP A 111 -4.02 3.43 12.24
CA ASP A 111 -3.35 2.13 12.24
C ASP A 111 -4.35 0.98 12.13
N ARG A 112 -5.48 1.06 12.85
CA ARG A 112 -6.55 0.07 12.78
C ARG A 112 -7.21 0.03 11.39
N VAL A 113 -7.48 1.18 10.79
CA VAL A 113 -8.02 1.26 9.41
C VAL A 113 -7.09 0.57 8.41
N LEU A 114 -5.78 0.81 8.51
CA LEU A 114 -4.78 0.21 7.63
C LEU A 114 -4.65 -1.31 7.84
N ILE A 115 -4.74 -1.79 9.08
CA ILE A 115 -4.77 -3.23 9.39
C ILE A 115 -6.01 -3.89 8.79
N ASP A 116 -7.20 -3.31 9.00
CA ASP A 116 -8.43 -3.87 8.45
C ASP A 116 -8.39 -3.91 6.91
N ILE A 117 -7.89 -2.84 6.26
CA ILE A 117 -7.70 -2.80 4.80
C ILE A 117 -6.72 -3.88 4.34
N PHE A 118 -5.61 -4.09 5.06
CA PHE A 118 -4.71 -5.19 4.75
C PHE A 118 -5.43 -6.54 4.81
N GLU A 119 -6.26 -6.77 5.84
CA GLU A 119 -7.00 -8.03 6.01
C GLU A 119 -7.99 -8.27 4.88
N LEU A 120 -8.72 -7.21 4.49
CA LEU A 120 -9.64 -7.28 3.35
C LEU A 120 -8.91 -7.58 2.03
N LEU A 121 -7.75 -6.97 1.80
CA LEU A 121 -6.91 -7.23 0.62
C LEU A 121 -6.24 -8.62 0.62
N ASN A 122 -6.22 -9.31 1.77
CA ASN A 122 -5.54 -10.60 1.94
C ASN A 122 -6.50 -11.80 1.96
N LYS A 123 -7.81 -11.55 1.94
CA LYS A 123 -8.83 -12.59 1.73
C LYS A 123 -8.95 -13.00 0.25
N THR A 124 -8.28 -12.29 -0.65
CA THR A 124 -8.11 -12.54 -2.09
C THR A 124 -6.81 -13.25 -2.39
#